data_AF-A0A350I5L9-F1
#
_entry.id   AF-A0A350I5L9-F1
#
_cell.length_a   1.000
_cell.length_b   1.000
_cell.length_c   1.000
_cell.angle_alpha   90.00
_cell.angle_beta   90.00
_cell.angle_gamma   90.00
#
_symmetry.space_group_name_H-M   'P 1'
#
loop_
_entity.id
_entity.type
_entity.pdbx_description
1 polymer ?
#
loop_
_entity_poly.entity_id
_entity_poly.type
_entity_poly.pdbx_seq_one_letter_code
_entity_poly.pdbx_strand_id
1 'polypeptide(L)'
;MFKKVLLATIIFVVASCTASISVKADPEIYVEPLEPNIISPEKDKNNFENYSVTRNPTQQSIRIPCDTEEYLKTLLDKEHGEKLLFEARGLIFGIPPGRPPQFAQPMGIDISVYVNQNTGTFTVAGTAGGYSCIIVNGTDFSPGGF
;
A
#
# COMPACT_ATOMS: atom_id res chain seq x y z
N MET A 1 42.21 42.81 57.60
CA MET A 1 43.68 42.78 57.72
C MET A 1 44.13 41.33 57.81
N PHE A 2 45.15 40.96 57.03
CA PHE A 2 45.95 39.71 57.08
C PHE A 2 45.27 38.40 56.63
N LYS A 3 45.55 37.96 55.40
CA LYS A 3 46.71 37.14 54.94
C LYS A 3 46.44 35.66 55.19
N LYS A 4 46.10 34.89 54.14
CA LYS A 4 47.01 34.07 53.28
C LYS A 4 47.49 32.80 53.99
N VAL A 5 47.71 31.74 53.19
CA VAL A 5 48.50 30.51 53.43
C VAL A 5 47.65 29.31 53.92
N LEU A 6 47.63 28.10 53.35
CA LEU A 6 48.32 27.46 52.22
C LEU A 6 47.56 26.18 51.80
N LEU A 7 47.77 25.80 50.55
CA LEU A 7 47.64 24.48 49.89
C LEU A 7 47.74 23.23 50.79
N ALA A 8 46.91 22.21 50.47
CA ALA A 8 47.39 20.85 50.20
C ALA A 8 46.29 20.00 49.49
N THR A 9 46.53 19.78 48.21
CA THR A 9 46.17 18.62 47.36
C THR A 9 45.54 17.41 48.05
N ILE A 10 44.36 16.99 47.57
CA ILE A 10 44.11 15.59 47.19
C ILE A 10 43.28 15.58 45.90
N ILE A 11 43.93 15.19 44.80
CA ILE A 11 43.28 14.72 43.58
C ILE A 11 42.76 13.32 43.91
N PHE A 12 41.44 13.16 44.08
CA PHE A 12 40.80 11.87 43.90
C PHE A 12 39.86 11.99 42.71
N VAL A 13 40.34 11.49 41.58
CA VAL A 13 39.53 11.20 40.41
C VAL A 13 38.53 10.13 40.81
N VAL A 14 37.26 10.50 40.93
CA VAL A 14 36.16 9.54 40.77
C VAL A 14 35.13 10.18 39.86
N ALA A 15 35.18 9.73 38.60
CA ALA A 15 34.11 9.64 37.63
C ALA A 15 32.98 10.69 37.74
N SER A 16 33.06 11.65 36.84
CA SER A 16 31.92 12.36 36.26
C SER A 16 30.72 11.45 36.02
N CYS A 17 29.61 11.74 36.69
CA CYS A 17 28.30 11.93 36.07
C CYS A 17 27.42 12.68 37.08
N THR A 18 27.44 14.01 36.97
CA THR A 18 26.45 14.89 37.58
C THR A 18 25.10 14.64 36.94
N ALA A 19 24.09 14.52 37.81
CA ALA A 19 22.68 14.36 37.48
C ALA A 19 22.16 15.38 36.46
N SER A 20 21.15 14.96 35.68
CA SER A 20 20.17 15.90 35.14
C SER A 20 18.80 15.21 35.04
N ILE A 21 17.96 15.49 36.03
CA ILE A 21 16.49 15.60 35.99
C ILE A 21 15.72 14.62 35.08
N SER A 22 15.18 13.56 35.67
CA SER A 22 14.02 12.84 35.11
C SER A 22 12.75 13.56 35.58
N VAL A 23 12.12 14.31 34.67
CA VAL A 23 10.80 14.91 34.88
C VAL A 23 9.78 13.77 34.87
N LYS A 24 9.13 13.53 36.00
CA LYS A 24 7.87 12.79 36.06
C LYS A 24 6.82 13.59 35.27
N ALA A 25 6.49 13.13 34.07
CA ALA A 25 5.29 13.52 33.36
C ALA A 25 4.26 12.40 33.48
N ASP A 26 2.99 12.78 33.65
CA ASP A 26 1.82 11.97 33.96
C ASP A 26 1.64 10.70 33.11
N PRO A 27 1.04 9.65 33.67
CA PRO A 27 0.79 8.40 32.98
C PRO A 27 -0.60 8.44 32.33
N GLU A 28 -0.79 9.11 31.21
CA GLU A 28 -2.03 8.87 30.43
C GLU A 28 -1.85 9.16 28.94
N ILE A 29 -1.75 8.04 28.21
CA ILE A 29 -2.00 7.84 26.78
C ILE A 29 -0.93 8.43 25.86
N TYR A 30 0.24 7.79 25.88
CA TYR A 30 1.05 7.68 24.67
C TYR A 30 0.33 6.69 23.75
N VAL A 31 -0.43 7.19 22.76
CA VAL A 31 -0.83 6.34 21.65
C VAL A 31 0.43 6.13 20.82
N GLU A 32 1.01 4.95 20.92
CA GLU A 32 2.04 4.51 20.00
C GLU A 32 1.50 4.68 18.57
N PRO A 33 2.22 5.38 17.67
CA PRO A 33 1.81 5.46 16.28
C PRO A 33 1.65 4.02 15.78
N LEU A 34 0.46 3.67 15.27
CA LEU A 34 0.20 2.36 14.67
C LEU A 34 1.39 1.99 13.79
N GLU A 35 2.06 0.88 14.10
CA GLU A 35 3.23 0.45 13.35
C GLU A 35 2.92 0.50 11.85
N PRO A 36 3.80 1.07 11.00
CA PRO A 36 3.55 1.16 9.58
C PRO A 36 3.33 -0.26 9.06
N ASN A 37 2.12 -0.51 8.54
CA ASN A 37 1.63 -1.77 7.95
C ASN A 37 2.78 -2.64 7.41
N ILE A 38 3.34 -3.51 8.25
CA ILE A 38 4.42 -4.40 7.84
C ILE A 38 3.75 -5.48 7.00
N ILE A 39 3.80 -5.31 5.69
CA ILE A 39 3.31 -6.33 4.78
C ILE A 39 4.21 -7.56 5.01
N SER A 40 3.59 -8.66 5.45
CA SER A 40 4.22 -9.89 5.93
C SER A 40 5.52 -10.25 5.19
N PRO A 41 6.56 -10.78 5.86
CA PRO A 41 7.84 -11.19 5.25
C PRO A 41 7.70 -12.26 4.14
N GLU A 42 6.49 -12.76 3.88
CA GLU A 42 6.18 -13.70 2.81
C GLU A 42 5.73 -13.03 1.50
N LYS A 43 5.57 -11.70 1.48
CA LYS A 43 5.00 -10.91 0.37
C LYS A 43 5.67 -11.15 -0.99
N ASP A 44 6.94 -11.54 -1.01
CA ASP A 44 7.73 -11.66 -2.24
C ASP A 44 7.83 -13.10 -2.78
N LYS A 45 7.14 -14.06 -2.17
CA LYS A 45 7.03 -15.42 -2.73
C LYS A 45 6.05 -15.39 -3.91
N ASN A 46 6.56 -15.13 -5.12
CA ASN A 46 5.81 -15.17 -6.38
C ASN A 46 5.32 -16.59 -6.71
N ASN A 47 4.28 -17.05 -6.01
CA ASN A 47 3.63 -18.33 -6.25
C ASN A 47 2.33 -18.13 -7.03
N PHE A 48 2.44 -17.68 -8.28
CA PHE A 48 1.37 -17.90 -9.25
C PHE A 48 1.46 -19.35 -9.78
N GLU A 49 1.46 -20.32 -8.87
CA GLU A 49 1.46 -21.74 -9.23
C GLU A 49 0.18 -22.09 -9.99
N ASN A 50 0.28 -23.08 -10.88
CA ASN A 50 -0.80 -23.59 -11.72
C ASN A 50 -2.08 -23.86 -10.91
N TYR A 51 -3.00 -22.90 -10.89
CA TYR A 51 -4.35 -23.07 -10.36
C TYR A 51 -5.10 -24.10 -11.22
N SER A 52 -5.00 -25.38 -10.86
CA SER A 52 -5.70 -26.49 -11.51
C SER A 52 -6.96 -26.90 -10.73
N VAL A 53 -7.77 -25.92 -10.35
CA VAL A 53 -9.13 -26.22 -9.85
C VAL A 53 -10.01 -26.49 -11.05
N THR A 54 -10.59 -27.69 -11.14
CA THR A 54 -11.62 -28.02 -12.14
C THR A 54 -12.80 -27.06 -11.95
N ARG A 55 -12.93 -26.08 -12.85
CA ARG A 55 -14.05 -25.11 -12.82
C ARG A 55 -15.22 -25.66 -13.61
N ASN A 56 -16.42 -25.49 -13.06
CA ASN A 56 -17.67 -25.53 -13.81
C ASN A 56 -18.14 -24.07 -13.95
N PRO A 57 -17.52 -23.27 -14.84
CA PRO A 57 -17.77 -21.84 -14.90
C PRO A 57 -19.23 -21.57 -15.22
N THR A 58 -19.78 -20.49 -14.67
CA THR A 58 -21.07 -19.99 -15.12
C THR A 58 -20.94 -19.61 -16.60
N GLN A 59 -22.04 -19.66 -17.36
CA GLN A 59 -22.03 -19.14 -18.74
C GLN A 59 -21.98 -17.61 -18.79
N GLN A 60 -21.90 -16.94 -17.64
CA GLN A 60 -21.85 -15.50 -17.55
C GLN A 60 -20.41 -15.02 -17.74
N SER A 61 -20.21 -14.19 -18.75
CA SER A 61 -18.97 -13.48 -18.99
C SER A 61 -19.25 -12.00 -19.12
N ILE A 62 -18.44 -11.17 -18.48
CA ILE A 62 -18.47 -9.73 -18.69
C ILE A 62 -17.46 -9.34 -19.75
N ARG A 63 -17.81 -8.37 -20.60
CA ARG A 63 -16.85 -7.72 -21.49
C ARG A 63 -16.33 -6.49 -20.78
N ILE A 64 -15.02 -6.44 -20.58
CA ILE A 64 -14.34 -5.32 -19.94
C ILE A 64 -13.77 -4.44 -21.07
N PRO A 65 -14.14 -3.15 -21.13
CA PRO A 65 -13.56 -2.24 -22.10
C PRO A 65 -12.08 -2.01 -21.79
N CYS A 66 -11.27 -2.01 -22.84
CA CYS A 66 -9.84 -1.75 -22.77
C CYS A 66 -9.46 -0.69 -23.80
N ASP A 67 -8.49 0.13 -23.46
CA ASP A 67 -7.93 1.17 -24.32
C ASP A 67 -6.42 1.26 -24.10
N THR A 68 -5.78 2.26 -24.70
CA THR A 68 -4.40 2.64 -24.41
C THR A 68 -4.25 3.09 -22.96
N GLU A 69 -3.09 2.80 -22.38
CA GLU A 69 -2.75 3.20 -21.02
C GLU A 69 -2.79 4.74 -20.84
N GLU A 70 -2.34 5.48 -21.84
CA GLU A 70 -2.35 6.95 -21.84
C GLU A 70 -3.77 7.53 -21.79
N TYR A 71 -4.68 6.98 -22.60
CA TYR A 71 -6.08 7.41 -22.60
C TYR A 71 -6.71 7.18 -21.23
N LEU A 72 -6.55 5.98 -20.67
CA LEU A 72 -7.14 5.63 -19.38
C LEU A 72 -6.59 6.53 -18.26
N LYS A 73 -5.27 6.73 -18.22
CA LYS A 73 -4.66 7.64 -17.23
C LYS A 73 -5.19 9.07 -17.37
N THR A 74 -5.37 9.55 -18.59
CA THR A 74 -5.92 10.89 -18.85
C THR A 74 -7.37 11.01 -18.41
N LEU A 75 -8.20 9.99 -18.71
CA LEU A 75 -9.60 9.91 -18.30
C LEU A 75 -9.72 9.98 -16.77
N LEU A 76 -8.98 9.14 -16.06
CA LEU A 76 -9.04 9.08 -14.60
C LEU A 76 -8.54 10.37 -13.95
N ASP A 77 -7.44 10.93 -14.46
CA ASP A 77 -6.84 12.14 -13.91
C ASP A 77 -7.69 13.38 -14.16
N LYS A 78 -8.13 13.60 -15.41
CA LYS A 78 -8.75 14.86 -15.84
C LYS A 78 -10.26 14.86 -15.73
N GLU A 79 -10.92 13.73 -15.98
CA GLU A 79 -12.39 13.68 -15.95
C GLU A 79 -12.90 13.21 -14.59
N HIS A 80 -12.28 12.19 -14.00
CA HIS A 80 -12.75 11.63 -12.72
C HIS A 80 -12.05 12.27 -11.50
N GLY A 81 -10.92 12.96 -11.70
CA GLY A 81 -10.11 13.50 -10.61
C GLY A 81 -9.54 12.41 -9.70
N GLU A 82 -9.46 11.18 -10.18
CA GLU A 82 -8.96 10.03 -9.44
C GLU A 82 -7.43 9.96 -9.56
N LYS A 83 -6.76 9.73 -8.42
CA LYS A 83 -5.31 9.62 -8.34
C LYS A 83 -4.91 8.20 -7.98
N LEU A 84 -3.75 7.76 -8.47
CA LEU A 84 -3.21 6.46 -8.15
C LEU A 84 -3.04 6.30 -6.64
N LEU A 85 -3.68 5.29 -6.07
CA LEU A 85 -3.56 4.92 -4.66
C LEU A 85 -2.46 3.86 -4.47
N PHE A 86 -2.50 2.78 -5.25
CA PHE A 86 -1.44 1.77 -5.25
C PHE A 86 -1.43 0.95 -6.54
N GLU A 87 -0.31 0.25 -6.75
CA GLU A 87 -0.13 -0.75 -7.79
C GLU A 87 0.10 -2.12 -7.16
N ALA A 88 -0.35 -3.16 -7.86
CA ALA A 88 -0.21 -4.54 -7.45
C ALA A 88 -0.05 -5.42 -8.70
N ARG A 89 0.39 -6.67 -8.52
CA ARG A 89 0.35 -7.68 -9.57
C ARG A 89 -0.76 -8.67 -9.24
N GLY A 90 -1.67 -8.88 -10.18
CA GLY A 90 -2.85 -9.70 -10.00
C GLY A 90 -3.01 -10.77 -11.06
N LEU A 91 -4.11 -11.51 -10.94
CA LEU A 91 -4.62 -12.43 -11.95
C LEU A 91 -6.05 -12.02 -12.32
N ILE A 92 -6.34 -11.99 -13.62
CA ILE A 92 -7.71 -11.95 -14.14
C ILE A 92 -7.99 -13.20 -14.97
N PHE A 93 -9.26 -13.52 -15.18
CA PHE A 93 -9.67 -14.60 -16.08
C PHE A 93 -10.10 -14.00 -17.42
N GLY A 94 -9.26 -14.17 -18.44
CA GLY A 94 -9.54 -13.71 -19.80
C GLY A 94 -10.05 -14.85 -20.68
N ILE A 95 -11.02 -14.55 -21.54
CA ILE A 95 -11.48 -15.47 -22.58
C ILE A 95 -10.69 -15.15 -23.85
N PRO A 96 -9.96 -16.10 -24.45
CA PRO A 96 -9.23 -15.84 -25.69
C PRO A 96 -10.16 -15.41 -26.82
N PRO A 97 -9.70 -14.57 -27.76
CA PRO A 97 -10.50 -14.14 -28.90
C PRO A 97 -11.13 -15.32 -29.66
N GLY A 98 -12.42 -15.21 -29.97
CA GLY A 98 -13.16 -16.24 -30.72
C GLY A 98 -13.47 -17.52 -29.94
N ARG A 99 -13.18 -17.59 -28.64
CA ARG A 99 -13.50 -18.74 -27.79
C ARG A 99 -14.73 -18.46 -26.92
N PRO A 100 -15.54 -19.48 -26.61
CA PRO A 100 -16.65 -19.33 -25.68
C PRO A 100 -16.15 -19.28 -24.21
N PRO A 101 -16.99 -18.82 -23.26
CA PRO A 101 -16.59 -18.55 -21.88
C PRO A 101 -15.92 -19.71 -21.13
N GLN A 102 -16.21 -20.96 -21.49
CA GLN A 102 -15.56 -22.13 -20.86
C GLN A 102 -14.05 -22.23 -21.12
N PHE A 103 -13.49 -21.43 -22.03
CA PHE A 103 -12.05 -21.34 -22.28
C PHE A 103 -11.38 -20.19 -21.53
N ALA A 104 -12.05 -19.59 -20.55
CA ALA A 104 -11.43 -18.58 -19.69
C ALA A 104 -10.18 -19.15 -19.01
N GLN A 105 -9.07 -18.43 -19.10
CA GLN A 105 -7.78 -18.82 -18.53
C GLN A 105 -7.24 -17.71 -17.63
N PRO A 106 -6.49 -18.07 -16.56
CA PRO A 106 -5.84 -17.08 -15.73
C PRO A 106 -4.77 -16.34 -16.55
N MET A 107 -4.74 -15.02 -16.41
CA MET A 107 -3.78 -14.12 -17.03
C MET A 107 -3.19 -13.21 -15.97
N GLY A 108 -1.86 -13.17 -15.88
CA GLY A 108 -1.15 -12.18 -15.08
C GLY A 108 -1.36 -10.78 -15.63
N ILE A 109 -1.65 -9.83 -14.74
CA ILE A 109 -1.90 -8.44 -15.12
C ILE A 109 -1.39 -7.51 -14.03
N ASP A 110 -0.86 -6.35 -14.43
CA ASP A 110 -0.53 -5.29 -13.47
C ASP A 110 -1.81 -4.56 -13.12
N ILE A 111 -2.12 -4.42 -11.84
CA ILE A 111 -3.33 -3.80 -11.32
C ILE A 111 -2.97 -2.45 -10.72
N SER A 112 -3.74 -1.42 -11.10
CA SER A 112 -3.64 -0.09 -10.52
C SER A 112 -4.99 0.31 -9.93
N VAL A 113 -4.98 0.82 -8.70
CA VAL A 113 -6.19 1.33 -8.04
C VAL A 113 -6.09 2.85 -7.97
N TYR A 114 -7.09 3.53 -8.50
CA TYR A 114 -7.22 4.99 -8.51
C TYR A 114 -8.40 5.39 -7.64
N VAL A 115 -8.27 6.49 -6.90
CA VAL A 115 -9.28 6.98 -5.95
C VAL A 115 -9.36 8.50 -6.00
N ASN A 116 -10.58 9.02 -5.93
CA ASN A 116 -10.84 10.41 -5.58
C ASN A 116 -11.38 10.45 -4.14
N GLN A 117 -10.54 10.84 -3.19
CA GLN A 117 -10.90 10.81 -1.77
C GLN A 117 -11.97 11.84 -1.38
N ASN A 118 -12.16 12.89 -2.20
CA ASN A 118 -13.17 13.91 -1.92
C ASN A 118 -14.58 13.42 -2.25
N THR A 119 -14.71 12.58 -3.29
CA THR A 119 -15.99 12.05 -3.78
C THR A 119 -16.23 10.60 -3.36
N GLY A 120 -15.18 9.88 -2.97
CA GLY A 120 -15.23 8.44 -2.73
C GLY A 120 -15.30 7.61 -4.01
N THR A 121 -15.05 8.17 -5.19
CA THR A 121 -15.02 7.38 -6.43
C THR A 121 -13.70 6.61 -6.54
N PHE A 122 -13.76 5.43 -7.15
CA PHE A 122 -12.58 4.62 -7.39
C PHE A 122 -12.65 3.84 -8.70
N THR A 123 -11.47 3.55 -9.24
CA THR A 123 -11.29 2.71 -10.41
C THR A 123 -10.20 1.67 -10.16
N VAL A 124 -10.51 0.41 -10.47
CA VAL A 124 -9.51 -0.66 -10.57
C VAL A 124 -9.23 -0.90 -12.05
N ALA A 125 -8.02 -0.59 -12.47
CA ALA A 125 -7.54 -0.82 -13.83
C ALA A 125 -6.57 -2.00 -13.86
N GLY A 126 -6.59 -2.76 -14.96
CA GLY A 126 -5.59 -3.78 -15.25
C GLY A 126 -4.84 -3.47 -16.54
N THR A 127 -3.51 -3.55 -16.52
CA THR A 127 -2.63 -3.24 -17.65
C THR A 127 -1.85 -4.49 -18.08
N ALA A 128 -1.91 -4.81 -19.37
CA ALA A 128 -1.13 -5.88 -19.99
C ALA A 128 -0.85 -5.56 -21.45
N GLY A 129 0.33 -5.94 -21.96
CA GLY A 129 0.60 -5.93 -23.40
C GLY A 129 0.36 -4.60 -24.13
N GLY A 130 0.52 -3.46 -23.44
CA GLY A 130 0.34 -2.12 -23.99
C GLY A 130 -1.10 -1.58 -23.99
N TYR A 131 -2.03 -2.29 -23.37
CA TYR A 131 -3.40 -1.82 -23.15
C TYR A 131 -3.76 -1.85 -21.66
N SER A 132 -4.75 -1.05 -21.29
CA SER A 132 -5.32 -0.99 -19.95
C SER A 132 -6.84 -1.13 -20.00
N CYS A 133 -7.40 -1.89 -19.06
CA CYS A 133 -8.83 -2.18 -18.97
C CYS A 133 -9.39 -1.67 -17.64
N ILE A 134 -10.58 -1.05 -17.66
CA ILE A 134 -11.30 -0.67 -16.43
C ILE A 134 -12.06 -1.89 -15.91
N ILE A 135 -11.47 -2.61 -14.95
CA ILE A 135 -12.04 -3.85 -14.40
C ILE A 135 -13.24 -3.54 -13.51
N VAL A 136 -13.11 -2.53 -12.66
CA VAL A 136 -14.17 -2.06 -11.76
C VAL A 136 -14.11 -0.54 -11.70
N ASN A 137 -15.27 0.11 -11.71
CA ASN A 137 -15.43 1.52 -11.36
C ASN A 137 -16.61 1.64 -10.39
N GLY A 138 -16.47 2.47 -9.36
CA GLY A 138 -17.47 2.56 -8.30
C GLY A 138 -17.36 3.81 -7.45
N THR A 139 -18.22 3.86 -6.44
CA THR A 139 -18.37 4.95 -5.46
C THR A 139 -18.17 4.41 -4.04
N ASP A 140 -18.25 5.31 -3.06
CA ASP A 140 -18.25 4.96 -1.63
C ASP A 140 -16.96 4.27 -1.15
N PHE A 141 -15.83 4.60 -1.79
CA PHE A 141 -14.52 4.18 -1.32
C PHE A 141 -14.25 4.75 0.08
N SER A 142 -13.96 3.86 1.03
CA SER A 142 -13.54 4.21 2.38
C SER A 142 -12.15 3.61 2.65
N PRO A 143 -11.12 4.42 2.93
CA PRO A 143 -9.80 3.90 3.28
C PRO A 143 -9.82 3.26 4.67
N GLY A 144 -9.36 2.01 4.77
CA GLY A 144 -9.28 1.26 6.03
C GLY A 144 -10.62 0.62 6.42
N GLY A 145 -10.77 -0.67 6.12
CA GLY A 145 -11.83 -1.49 6.69
C GLY A 145 -11.41 -1.98 8.08
N PHE A 146 -12.34 -1.89 9.04
CA PHE A 146 -12.18 -2.41 10.40
C PHE A 146 -11.96 -3.92 10.43
#